data_AF-A0A2S9I6B8-F1
#
_entry.id   AF-A0A2S9I6B8-F1
#
_cell.length_a   1.000
_cell.length_b   1.000
_cell.length_c   1.000
_cell.angle_alpha   90.00
_cell.angle_beta   90.00
_cell.angle_gamma   90.00
#
_symmetry.space_group_name_H-M   'P 1'
#
loop_
_entity.id
_entity.type
_entity.pdbx_description
1 polymer ?
#
loop_
_entity_poly.entity_id
_entity_poly.type
_entity_poly.pdbx_seq_one_letter_code
_entity_poly.pdbx_strand_id
1 'polypeptide(L)'
;MNTVLSLSPAYDRLHSSLLEQRSQVQSAEVIQLVNRALLAGERVSAAFYDLSQLKLLQRRKSLPLLTPKAEKEIAKFLDELNAITPKKLIDKAQFSALQKQVSRLIDKFPWKHASPILVQNALFNHTYHQWQQALEVLFSEGNGADVFDDLQRILNDSARKIPVLGDTVSLFKQLTKLAVECREKSALNGLEENVMAGYIAAADIATRGIIIFGSTAEAVLRGGPLPDAERQEKLIKEHYQQVVERMHPWFTAV
;
A
#
# COMPACT_ATOMS: atom_id res chain seq x y z
N MET A 1 -20.54 -2.24 15.45
CA MET A 1 -20.44 -2.63 14.02
C MET A 1 -19.19 -3.45 13.83
N ASN A 2 -19.35 -4.78 13.81
CA ASN A 2 -18.26 -5.72 13.48
C ASN A 2 -17.88 -5.47 12.03
N THR A 3 -16.70 -4.87 11.82
CA THR A 3 -16.12 -4.68 10.50
C THR A 3 -15.62 -6.05 10.09
N VAL A 4 -16.39 -6.74 9.25
CA VAL A 4 -15.88 -7.93 8.57
C VAL A 4 -14.59 -7.49 7.89
N LEU A 5 -13.47 -8.09 8.26
CA LEU A 5 -12.18 -7.98 7.57
C LEU A 5 -12.28 -8.79 6.28
N SER A 6 -13.35 -8.54 5.52
CA SER A 6 -13.74 -9.37 4.39
C SER A 6 -12.72 -9.15 3.30
N LEU A 7 -12.22 -10.27 2.78
CA LEU A 7 -11.68 -10.32 1.45
C LEU A 7 -12.67 -9.66 0.49
N SER A 8 -12.15 -8.95 -0.49
CA SER A 8 -12.98 -8.44 -1.58
C SER A 8 -13.74 -9.63 -2.20
N PRO A 9 -15.04 -9.52 -2.49
CA PRO A 9 -15.76 -10.55 -3.26
C PRO A 9 -15.10 -10.87 -4.61
N ALA A 10 -14.26 -9.97 -5.16
CA ALA A 10 -13.44 -10.27 -6.32
C ALA A 10 -12.32 -11.28 -6.00
N TYR A 11 -11.69 -11.19 -4.82
CA TYR A 11 -10.69 -12.17 -4.38
C TYR A 11 -11.29 -13.58 -4.30
N ASP A 12 -12.44 -13.75 -3.63
CA ASP A 12 -13.04 -15.08 -3.45
C ASP A 12 -13.40 -15.73 -4.79
N ARG A 13 -13.90 -14.93 -5.75
CA ARG A 13 -14.20 -15.37 -7.11
C ARG A 13 -12.95 -15.78 -7.87
N LEU A 14 -11.92 -14.94 -7.88
CA LEU A 14 -10.65 -15.25 -8.53
C LEU A 14 -9.99 -16.49 -7.92
N HIS A 15 -9.95 -16.57 -6.59
CA HIS A 15 -9.36 -17.70 -5.87
C HIS A 15 -10.09 -19.01 -6.19
N SER A 16 -11.43 -19.00 -6.21
CA SER A 16 -12.24 -20.16 -6.58
C SER A 16 -12.01 -20.57 -8.04
N SER A 17 -11.95 -19.60 -8.96
CA SER A 17 -11.64 -19.84 -10.38
C SER A 17 -10.25 -20.46 -10.57
N LEU A 18 -9.24 -19.96 -9.87
CA LEU A 18 -7.88 -20.51 -9.92
C LEU A 18 -7.82 -21.93 -9.33
N LEU A 19 -8.55 -22.22 -8.26
CA LEU A 19 -8.67 -23.58 -7.70
C LEU A 19 -9.36 -24.54 -8.68
N GLU A 20 -10.43 -24.09 -9.34
CA GLU A 20 -11.10 -24.87 -10.37
C GLU A 20 -10.16 -25.17 -11.54
N GLN A 21 -9.48 -24.15 -12.07
CA GLN A 21 -8.49 -24.33 -13.13
C GLN A 21 -7.37 -25.28 -12.70
N ARG A 22 -6.89 -25.16 -11.45
CA ARG A 22 -5.87 -26.05 -10.89
C ARG A 22 -6.30 -27.52 -10.90
N SER A 23 -7.59 -27.79 -10.73
CA SER A 23 -8.17 -29.14 -10.72
C SER A 23 -8.30 -29.76 -12.11
N GLN A 24 -8.37 -28.94 -13.16
CA GLN A 24 -8.62 -29.36 -14.54
C GLN A 24 -7.34 -29.54 -15.37
N VAL A 25 -6.24 -28.86 -15.00
CA VAL A 25 -5.01 -28.87 -15.79
C VAL A 25 -4.06 -29.99 -15.39
N GLN A 26 -3.47 -30.67 -16.39
CA GLN A 26 -2.48 -31.75 -16.21
C GLN A 26 -1.04 -31.32 -16.50
N SER A 27 -0.81 -30.20 -17.20
CA SER A 27 0.54 -29.70 -17.49
C SER A 27 1.22 -29.19 -16.21
N ALA A 28 2.42 -29.72 -15.93
CA ALA A 28 3.21 -29.30 -14.77
C ALA A 28 3.53 -27.80 -14.77
N GLU A 29 3.79 -27.21 -15.94
CA GLU A 29 4.10 -25.79 -16.09
C GLU A 29 2.91 -24.91 -15.74
N VAL A 30 1.72 -25.27 -16.24
CA VAL A 30 0.48 -24.53 -15.95
C VAL A 30 0.08 -24.71 -14.49
N ILE A 31 0.23 -25.91 -13.93
CA ILE A 31 0.02 -26.18 -12.51
C ILE A 31 0.91 -25.27 -11.64
N GLN A 32 2.20 -25.14 -11.98
CA GLN A 32 3.11 -24.27 -11.25
C GLN A 32 2.69 -22.81 -11.36
N LEU A 33 2.27 -22.36 -12.54
CA LEU A 33 1.81 -20.99 -12.76
C LEU A 33 0.55 -20.68 -11.93
N VAL A 34 -0.45 -21.57 -11.94
CA VAL A 34 -1.69 -21.41 -11.15
C VAL A 34 -1.39 -21.42 -9.65
N ASN A 35 -0.53 -22.32 -9.18
CA ASN A 35 -0.12 -22.34 -7.76
C ASN A 35 0.59 -21.03 -7.36
N ARG A 36 1.42 -20.47 -8.25
CA ARG A 36 2.08 -19.16 -8.00
C ARG A 36 1.06 -18.02 -7.98
N ALA A 37 0.05 -18.05 -8.83
CA ALA A 37 -1.04 -17.08 -8.81
C ALA A 37 -1.84 -17.17 -7.49
N LEU A 38 -2.26 -18.37 -7.09
CA LEU A 38 -2.93 -18.59 -5.80
C LEU A 38 -2.12 -18.02 -4.64
N LEU A 39 -0.83 -18.37 -4.56
CA LEU A 39 0.05 -17.88 -3.50
C LEU A 39 0.27 -16.35 -3.54
N ALA A 40 0.33 -15.75 -4.74
CA ALA A 40 0.44 -14.30 -4.89
C ALA A 40 -0.80 -13.59 -4.35
N GLY A 41 -1.99 -14.12 -4.65
CA GLY A 41 -3.26 -13.65 -4.09
C GLY A 41 -3.30 -13.75 -2.56
N GLU A 42 -2.89 -14.89 -2.01
CA GLU A 42 -2.81 -15.09 -0.56
C GLU A 42 -1.86 -14.11 0.12
N ARG A 43 -0.68 -13.85 -0.47
CA ARG A 43 0.31 -12.91 0.07
C ARG A 43 -0.22 -11.48 0.15
N VAL A 44 -0.83 -11.00 -0.92
CA VAL A 44 -1.33 -9.62 -0.97
C VAL A 44 -2.56 -9.45 -0.07
N SER A 45 -3.43 -10.45 0.00
CA SER A 45 -4.59 -10.46 0.90
C SER A 45 -4.17 -10.46 2.37
N ALA A 46 -3.17 -11.27 2.74
CA ALA A 46 -2.60 -11.28 4.08
C ALA A 46 -1.98 -9.91 4.46
N ALA A 47 -1.25 -9.26 3.55
CA ALA A 47 -0.67 -7.94 3.81
C ALA A 47 -1.77 -6.87 3.98
N PHE A 48 -2.84 -6.95 3.18
CA PHE A 48 -3.97 -6.03 3.30
C PHE A 48 -4.78 -6.27 4.58
N TYR A 49 -4.85 -7.51 5.05
CA TYR A 49 -5.42 -7.83 6.37
C TYR A 49 -4.67 -7.11 7.49
N ASP A 50 -3.33 -7.16 7.51
CA ASP A 50 -2.53 -6.44 8.51
C ASP A 50 -2.74 -4.93 8.42
N LEU A 51 -2.80 -4.38 7.21
CA LEU A 51 -3.10 -2.98 6.99
C LEU A 51 -4.50 -2.60 7.51
N SER A 52 -5.47 -3.50 7.39
CA SER A 52 -6.83 -3.33 7.91
C SER A 52 -6.88 -3.34 9.44
N GLN A 53 -6.11 -4.21 10.09
CA GLN A 53 -5.93 -4.17 11.56
C GLN A 53 -5.35 -2.84 12.00
N LEU A 54 -4.34 -2.36 11.27
CA LEU A 54 -3.73 -1.07 11.55
C LEU A 54 -4.73 0.08 11.40
N LYS A 55 -5.57 0.07 10.37
CA LYS A 55 -6.65 1.05 10.19
C LYS A 55 -7.63 1.05 11.36
N LEU A 56 -8.01 -0.11 11.87
CA LEU A 56 -8.88 -0.20 13.05
C LEU A 56 -8.23 0.43 14.28
N LEU A 57 -6.94 0.16 14.50
CA LEU A 57 -6.18 0.77 15.59
C LEU A 57 -6.08 2.29 15.42
N GLN A 58 -5.79 2.78 14.21
CA GLN A 58 -5.76 4.21 13.90
C GLN A 58 -7.09 4.88 14.21
N ARG A 59 -8.19 4.31 13.71
CA ARG A 59 -9.54 4.85 13.91
C ARG A 59 -9.87 4.98 15.39
N ARG A 60 -9.52 3.97 16.21
CA ARG A 60 -9.74 4.03 17.67
C ARG A 60 -8.98 5.17 18.32
N LYS A 61 -7.76 5.47 17.85
CA LYS A 61 -6.93 6.57 18.38
C LYS A 61 -7.36 7.95 17.86
N SER A 62 -7.82 8.05 16.61
CA SER A 62 -8.08 9.33 15.95
C SER A 62 -9.52 9.82 16.10
N LEU A 63 -10.50 8.93 16.19
CA LEU A 63 -11.92 9.28 16.21
C LEU A 63 -12.30 10.26 17.34
N PRO A 64 -11.78 10.14 18.59
CA PRO A 64 -12.10 11.09 19.65
C PRO A 64 -11.59 12.52 19.38
N LEU A 65 -10.63 12.67 18.46
CA LEU A 65 -9.95 13.94 18.16
C LEU A 65 -10.50 14.62 16.89
N LEU A 66 -11.29 13.90 16.08
CA LEU A 66 -11.85 14.41 14.83
C LEU A 66 -13.16 15.17 15.09
N THR A 67 -13.05 16.49 15.23
CA THR A 67 -14.20 17.41 15.24
C THR A 67 -14.39 18.06 13.87
N PRO A 68 -15.58 18.61 13.54
CA PRO A 68 -15.77 19.33 12.27
C PRO A 68 -14.81 20.51 12.07
N LYS A 69 -14.32 21.12 13.16
CA LYS A 69 -13.29 22.17 13.09
C LYS A 69 -11.91 21.59 12.77
N ALA A 70 -11.56 20.46 13.38
CA ALA A 70 -10.32 19.75 13.08
C ALA A 70 -10.30 19.28 11.62
N GLU A 71 -11.41 18.74 11.10
CA GLU A 71 -11.51 18.29 9.70
C GLU A 71 -11.31 19.45 8.71
N LYS A 72 -11.92 20.61 8.96
CA LYS A 72 -11.71 21.82 8.14
C LYS A 72 -10.25 22.28 8.16
N GLU A 73 -9.62 22.21 9.32
CA GLU A 73 -8.22 22.61 9.50
C GLU A 73 -7.25 21.63 8.81
N ILE A 74 -7.52 20.33 8.88
CA ILE A 74 -6.80 19.28 8.14
C ILE A 74 -6.95 19.52 6.63
N ALA A 75 -8.17 19.78 6.13
CA ALA A 75 -8.41 20.05 4.71
C ALA A 75 -7.59 21.26 4.23
N LYS A 76 -7.60 22.35 5.00
CA LYS A 76 -6.80 23.54 4.69
C LYS A 76 -5.30 23.24 4.63
N PHE A 77 -4.78 22.47 5.59
CA PHE A 77 -3.37 22.07 5.56
C PHE A 77 -3.05 21.21 4.32
N LEU A 78 -3.93 20.27 3.96
CA LEU A 78 -3.75 19.43 2.78
C LEU A 78 -3.77 20.24 1.48
N ASP A 79 -4.57 21.30 1.40
CA ASP A 79 -4.55 22.21 0.25
C ASP A 79 -3.22 22.96 0.13
N GLU A 80 -2.70 23.50 1.24
CA GLU A 80 -1.38 24.16 1.26
C GLU A 80 -0.24 23.16 0.96
N LEU A 81 -0.34 21.94 1.47
CA LEU A 81 0.60 20.85 1.16
C LEU A 81 0.57 20.52 -0.34
N ASN A 82 -0.60 20.39 -0.94
CA ASN A 82 -0.75 20.08 -2.36
C ASN A 82 -0.17 21.19 -3.25
N ALA A 83 -0.27 22.45 -2.82
CA ALA A 83 0.29 23.59 -3.56
C ALA A 83 1.82 23.57 -3.66
N ILE A 84 2.51 23.07 -2.62
CA ILE A 84 3.98 22.95 -2.59
C ILE A 84 4.48 21.60 -3.11
N THR A 85 3.60 20.60 -3.21
CA THR A 85 3.98 19.24 -3.61
C THR A 85 4.08 19.14 -5.13
N PRO A 86 5.26 18.83 -5.70
CA PRO A 86 5.41 18.69 -7.14
C PRO A 86 4.59 17.51 -7.67
N LYS A 87 4.13 17.61 -8.93
CA LYS A 87 3.40 16.52 -9.59
C LYS A 87 4.23 15.23 -9.72
N LYS A 88 5.55 15.36 -9.82
CA LYS A 88 6.49 14.23 -9.91
C LYS A 88 7.75 14.56 -9.14
N LEU A 89 8.22 13.62 -8.33
CA LEU A 89 9.55 13.66 -7.71
C LEU A 89 10.50 12.81 -8.55
N ILE A 90 11.59 13.42 -9.00
CA ILE A 90 12.54 12.77 -9.92
C ILE A 90 13.73 12.20 -9.17
N ASP A 91 14.22 12.91 -8.15
CA ASP A 91 15.45 12.56 -7.46
C ASP A 91 15.42 12.88 -5.96
N LYS A 92 16.49 12.46 -5.27
CA LYS A 92 16.68 12.70 -3.84
C LYS A 92 16.79 14.18 -3.50
N ALA A 93 17.34 15.03 -4.38
CA ALA A 93 17.51 16.45 -4.10
C ALA A 93 16.15 17.18 -4.07
N GLN A 94 15.28 16.89 -5.04
CA GLN A 94 13.90 17.36 -5.07
C GLN A 94 13.13 16.89 -3.84
N PHE A 95 13.30 15.63 -3.45
CA PHE A 95 12.69 15.09 -2.24
C PHE A 95 13.17 15.83 -0.98
N SER A 96 14.48 16.02 -0.80
CA SER A 96 15.03 16.75 0.34
C SER A 96 14.59 18.23 0.37
N ALA A 97 14.41 18.85 -0.80
CA ALA A 97 13.86 20.21 -0.88
C ALA A 97 12.39 20.25 -0.45
N LEU A 98 11.56 19.32 -0.94
CA LEU A 98 10.16 19.18 -0.53
C LEU A 98 10.07 18.92 0.98
N GLN A 99 10.90 18.05 1.53
CA GLN A 99 10.92 17.76 2.96
C GLN A 99 11.20 19.00 3.82
N LYS A 100 12.13 19.86 3.40
CA LYS A 100 12.38 21.14 4.07
C LYS A 100 11.17 22.08 3.96
N GLN A 101 10.49 22.11 2.81
CA GLN A 101 9.30 22.94 2.62
C GLN A 101 8.13 22.45 3.49
N VAL A 102 7.89 21.14 3.53
CA VAL A 102 6.85 20.51 4.35
C VAL A 102 7.11 20.71 5.83
N SER A 103 8.35 20.56 6.30
CA SER A 103 8.72 20.87 7.69
C SER A 103 8.40 22.32 8.04
N ARG A 104 8.79 23.28 7.19
CA ARG A 104 8.46 24.71 7.40
C ARG A 104 6.96 24.97 7.38
N LEU A 105 6.21 24.26 6.53
CA LEU A 105 4.75 24.37 6.48
C LEU A 105 4.14 23.87 7.79
N ILE A 106 4.54 22.69 8.27
CA ILE A 106 4.07 22.12 9.55
C ILE A 106 4.33 23.09 10.71
N ASP A 107 5.54 23.66 10.78
CA ASP A 107 5.96 24.55 11.88
C ASP A 107 5.21 25.89 11.88
N LYS A 108 4.88 26.43 10.69
CA LYS A 108 4.24 27.74 10.53
C LYS A 108 2.73 27.68 10.45
N PHE A 109 2.15 26.50 10.21
CA PHE A 109 0.71 26.36 10.08
C PHE A 109 0.03 26.69 11.43
N PRO A 110 -1.01 27.53 11.44
CA PRO A 110 -1.60 28.03 12.68
C PRO A 110 -2.57 27.01 13.30
N TRP A 111 -2.05 25.92 13.83
CA TRP A 111 -2.83 24.85 14.45
C TRP A 111 -3.69 25.37 15.62
N LYS A 112 -4.99 25.05 15.61
CA LYS A 112 -5.95 25.40 16.68
C LYS A 112 -6.84 24.24 17.08
N HIS A 113 -7.24 23.43 16.12
CA HIS A 113 -8.18 22.33 16.31
C HIS A 113 -7.65 20.99 15.78
N ALA A 114 -6.61 21.00 14.95
CA ALA A 114 -5.97 19.81 14.42
C ALA A 114 -4.50 19.71 14.88
N SER A 115 -3.82 18.66 14.41
CA SER A 115 -2.40 18.44 14.65
C SER A 115 -1.78 17.70 13.48
N PRO A 116 -0.43 17.71 13.35
CA PRO A 116 0.26 16.92 12.34
C PRO A 116 -0.12 15.43 12.39
N ILE A 117 -0.34 14.87 13.57
CA ILE A 117 -0.77 13.47 13.74
C ILE A 117 -2.13 13.21 13.06
N LEU A 118 -3.07 14.15 13.16
CA LEU A 118 -4.37 14.02 12.50
C LEU A 118 -4.24 14.12 10.97
N VAL A 119 -3.32 14.94 10.46
CA VAL A 119 -3.01 14.97 9.03
C VAL A 119 -2.40 13.63 8.58
N GLN A 120 -1.45 13.08 9.34
CA GLN A 120 -0.85 11.78 9.06
C GLN A 120 -1.92 10.68 9.00
N ASN A 121 -2.91 10.71 9.91
CA ASN A 121 -4.05 9.79 9.89
C ASN A 121 -4.96 10.00 8.66
N ALA A 122 -5.19 11.25 8.24
CA ALA A 122 -5.96 11.55 7.04
C ALA A 122 -5.26 11.01 5.77
N LEU A 123 -3.94 11.22 5.67
CA LEU A 123 -3.11 10.68 4.59
C LEU A 123 -3.07 9.15 4.61
N PHE A 124 -3.00 8.54 5.79
CA PHE A 124 -3.07 7.09 5.92
C PHE A 124 -4.40 6.55 5.38
N ASN A 125 -5.53 7.10 5.84
CA ASN A 125 -6.85 6.64 5.42
C ASN A 125 -7.07 6.81 3.91
N HIS A 126 -6.59 7.92 3.34
CA HIS A 126 -6.62 8.12 1.90
C HIS A 126 -5.84 7.03 1.17
N THR A 127 -4.58 6.79 1.57
CA THR A 127 -3.70 5.78 0.94
C THR A 127 -4.25 4.36 1.12
N TYR A 128 -4.82 4.03 2.28
CA TYR A 128 -5.54 2.78 2.51
C TYR A 128 -6.65 2.56 1.49
N HIS A 129 -7.48 3.59 1.24
CA HIS A 129 -8.58 3.47 0.29
C HIS A 129 -8.10 3.30 -1.15
N GLN A 130 -6.98 3.93 -1.51
CA GLN A 130 -6.38 3.70 -2.82
C GLN A 130 -5.86 2.25 -2.94
N TRP A 131 -5.22 1.70 -1.92
CA TRP A 131 -4.83 0.28 -1.90
C TRP A 131 -6.03 -0.65 -2.03
N GLN A 132 -7.11 -0.38 -1.30
CA GLN A 132 -8.35 -1.15 -1.40
C GLN A 132 -8.90 -1.17 -2.83
N GLN A 133 -8.91 -0.02 -3.52
CA GLN A 133 -9.36 0.10 -4.91
C GLN A 133 -8.46 -0.66 -5.87
N ALA A 134 -7.13 -0.51 -5.74
CA ALA A 134 -6.18 -1.22 -6.59
C ALA A 134 -6.28 -2.74 -6.43
N LEU A 135 -6.55 -3.24 -5.21
CA LEU A 135 -6.76 -4.66 -4.99
C LEU A 135 -8.08 -5.17 -5.57
N GLU A 136 -9.14 -4.35 -5.55
CA GLU A 136 -10.40 -4.69 -6.24
C GLU A 136 -10.17 -4.87 -7.74
N VAL A 137 -9.38 -3.98 -8.36
CA VAL A 137 -8.98 -4.09 -9.77
C VAL A 137 -8.11 -5.32 -9.99
N LEU A 138 -7.10 -5.55 -9.14
CA LEU A 138 -6.20 -6.71 -9.22
C LEU A 138 -6.94 -8.05 -9.20
N PHE A 139 -7.97 -8.16 -8.36
CA PHE A 139 -8.73 -9.40 -8.20
C PHE A 139 -9.88 -9.55 -9.19
N SER A 140 -10.24 -8.49 -9.90
CA SER A 140 -11.25 -8.55 -10.95
C SER A 140 -10.64 -9.14 -12.23
N GLU A 141 -11.48 -9.63 -13.14
CA GLU A 141 -11.09 -10.11 -14.48
C GLU A 141 -10.58 -8.99 -15.41
N GLY A 142 -10.17 -7.85 -14.85
CA GLY A 142 -9.79 -6.64 -15.56
C GLY A 142 -8.43 -6.73 -16.26
N ASN A 143 -8.18 -5.77 -17.14
CA ASN A 143 -6.91 -5.63 -17.85
C ASN A 143 -5.76 -5.41 -16.87
N GLY A 144 -4.76 -6.30 -16.88
CA GLY A 144 -3.57 -6.22 -16.03
C GLY A 144 -2.75 -4.93 -16.23
N ALA A 145 -2.95 -4.18 -17.32
CA ALA A 145 -2.35 -2.85 -17.48
C ALA A 145 -2.90 -1.83 -16.47
N ASP A 146 -4.20 -1.86 -16.21
CA ASP A 146 -4.88 -0.88 -15.34
C ASP A 146 -4.40 -1.00 -13.89
N VAL A 147 -4.10 -2.23 -13.44
CA VAL A 147 -3.59 -2.44 -12.08
C VAL A 147 -2.18 -1.87 -11.90
N PHE A 148 -1.28 -1.97 -12.88
CA PHE A 148 0.06 -1.38 -12.76
C PHE A 148 0.01 0.14 -12.74
N ASP A 149 -0.88 0.76 -13.51
CA ASP A 149 -1.07 2.21 -13.47
C ASP A 149 -1.59 2.67 -12.10
N ASP A 150 -2.53 1.94 -11.51
CA ASP A 150 -3.02 2.21 -10.16
C ASP A 150 -1.94 2.03 -9.09
N LEU A 151 -1.17 0.94 -9.14
CA LEU A 151 -0.05 0.70 -8.22
C LEU A 151 1.00 1.81 -8.33
N GLN A 152 1.38 2.19 -9.55
CA GLN A 152 2.31 3.29 -9.76
C GLN A 152 1.77 4.60 -9.20
N ARG A 153 0.49 4.92 -9.43
CA ARG A 153 -0.15 6.12 -8.91
C ARG A 153 -0.09 6.14 -7.38
N ILE A 154 -0.44 5.05 -6.71
CA ILE A 154 -0.40 4.93 -5.24
C ILE A 154 1.02 5.12 -4.69
N LEU A 155 2.01 4.48 -5.31
CA LEU A 155 3.41 4.58 -4.89
C LEU A 155 3.93 6.00 -5.06
N ASN A 156 3.61 6.67 -6.18
CA ASN A 156 4.00 8.05 -6.44
C ASN A 156 3.27 9.06 -5.53
N ASP A 157 1.98 8.85 -5.27
CA ASP A 157 1.21 9.65 -4.31
C ASP A 157 1.81 9.54 -2.91
N SER A 158 2.11 8.31 -2.49
CA SER A 158 2.72 8.02 -1.20
C SER A 158 4.09 8.72 -1.09
N ALA A 159 4.97 8.53 -2.07
CA ALA A 159 6.32 9.11 -2.09
C ALA A 159 6.32 10.65 -1.99
N ARG A 160 5.28 11.31 -2.49
CA ARG A 160 5.11 12.76 -2.43
C ARG A 160 4.56 13.26 -1.09
N LYS A 161 3.87 12.40 -0.35
CA LYS A 161 3.17 12.72 0.92
C LYS A 161 3.94 12.24 2.16
N ILE A 162 4.89 11.29 2.03
CA ILE A 162 5.73 10.84 3.15
C ILE A 162 6.57 11.94 3.84
N PRO A 163 6.93 13.10 3.22
CA PRO A 163 7.66 14.13 3.95
C PRO A 163 6.91 14.68 5.18
N VAL A 164 5.59 14.51 5.25
CA VAL A 164 4.77 14.84 6.43
C VAL A 164 5.13 13.98 7.66
N LEU A 165 5.88 12.89 7.46
CA LEU A 165 6.35 12.00 8.52
C LEU A 165 7.72 12.40 9.09
N GLY A 166 8.41 13.40 8.51
CA GLY A 166 9.76 13.80 8.92
C GLY A 166 10.87 13.18 8.05
N ASP A 167 11.97 12.73 8.66
CA ASP A 167 13.11 12.17 7.92
C ASP A 167 12.83 10.80 7.31
N THR A 168 12.59 10.80 6.00
CA THR A 168 11.92 9.73 5.26
C THR A 168 12.63 9.39 3.94
N VAL A 169 13.91 9.76 3.80
CA VAL A 169 14.70 9.51 2.58
C VAL A 169 14.78 8.03 2.21
N SER A 170 14.92 7.14 3.21
CA SER A 170 14.95 5.69 2.98
C SER A 170 13.62 5.19 2.38
N LEU A 171 12.51 5.67 2.92
CA LEU A 171 11.16 5.33 2.45
C LEU A 171 10.92 5.86 1.04
N PHE A 172 11.37 7.09 0.74
CA PHE A 172 11.31 7.64 -0.61
C PHE A 172 11.98 6.72 -1.62
N LYS A 173 13.23 6.32 -1.35
CA LYS A 173 14.01 5.45 -2.25
C LYS A 173 13.30 4.13 -2.53
N GLN A 174 12.67 3.53 -1.52
CA GLN A 174 11.99 2.25 -1.67
C GLN A 174 10.69 2.36 -2.47
N LEU A 175 9.88 3.40 -2.21
CA LEU A 175 8.68 3.67 -2.99
C LEU A 175 9.02 3.99 -4.44
N THR A 176 10.08 4.77 -4.69
CA THR A 176 10.56 5.04 -6.06
C THR A 176 11.07 3.78 -6.75
N LYS A 177 11.79 2.90 -6.03
CA LYS A 177 12.24 1.60 -6.57
C LYS A 177 11.05 0.75 -7.00
N LEU A 178 10.03 0.62 -6.15
CA LEU A 178 8.80 -0.10 -6.50
C LEU A 178 8.05 0.54 -7.68
N ALA A 179 8.00 1.87 -7.75
CA ALA A 179 7.35 2.58 -8.85
C ALA A 179 8.07 2.40 -10.19
N VAL A 180 9.41 2.22 -10.16
CA VAL A 180 10.22 1.88 -11.34
C VAL A 180 9.93 0.44 -11.77
N GLU A 181 10.00 -0.50 -10.82
CA GLU A 181 9.69 -1.92 -11.05
C GLU A 181 8.28 -2.11 -11.63
N CYS A 182 7.31 -1.33 -11.15
CA CYS A 182 5.94 -1.29 -11.66
C CYS A 182 5.86 -0.90 -13.15
N ARG A 183 6.67 0.07 -13.61
CA ARG A 183 6.72 0.44 -15.04
C ARG A 183 7.34 -0.64 -15.88
N GLU A 184 8.44 -1.21 -15.41
CA GLU A 184 9.15 -2.27 -16.12
C GLU A 184 8.24 -3.48 -16.31
N LYS A 185 7.51 -3.86 -15.25
CA LYS A 185 6.53 -4.97 -15.32
C LYS A 185 5.31 -4.64 -16.17
N SER A 186 4.79 -3.41 -16.12
CA SER A 186 3.72 -2.97 -17.02
C SER A 186 4.13 -3.07 -18.51
N ALA A 187 5.33 -2.58 -18.84
CA ALA A 187 5.86 -2.63 -20.20
C ALA A 187 6.06 -4.07 -20.70
N LEU A 188 6.53 -4.98 -19.84
CA LEU A 188 6.66 -6.40 -20.17
C LEU A 188 5.29 -7.08 -20.31
N ASN A 189 4.33 -6.77 -19.45
CA ASN A 189 2.98 -7.34 -19.51
C ASN A 189 2.22 -6.89 -20.76
N GLY A 190 2.50 -5.69 -21.29
CA GLY A 190 1.97 -5.25 -22.58
C GLY A 190 2.54 -6.01 -23.79
N LEU A 191 3.61 -6.79 -23.59
CA LEU A 191 4.27 -7.61 -24.61
C LEU A 191 4.02 -9.12 -24.43
N GLU A 192 3.64 -9.56 -23.23
CA GLU A 192 3.38 -10.97 -22.90
C GLU A 192 1.89 -11.31 -23.06
N GLU A 193 1.57 -12.43 -23.72
CA GLU A 193 0.19 -12.97 -23.75
C GLU A 193 -0.25 -13.59 -22.41
N ASN A 194 0.65 -13.66 -21.41
CA ASN A 194 0.42 -14.38 -20.16
C ASN A 194 -0.14 -13.47 -19.05
N VAL A 195 -1.47 -13.32 -19.04
CA VAL A 195 -2.23 -12.57 -18.04
C VAL A 195 -1.89 -12.96 -16.59
N MET A 196 -1.59 -14.24 -16.31
CA MET A 196 -1.23 -14.69 -14.96
C MET A 196 0.14 -14.19 -14.50
N ALA A 197 1.11 -14.06 -15.42
CA ALA A 197 2.42 -13.52 -15.08
C ALA A 197 2.31 -12.05 -14.65
N GLY A 198 1.49 -11.27 -15.37
CA GLY A 198 1.11 -9.90 -15.00
C GLY A 198 0.46 -9.82 -13.63
N TYR A 199 -0.54 -10.67 -13.36
CA TYR A 199 -1.19 -10.75 -12.05
C TYR A 199 -0.21 -11.05 -10.91
N ILE A 200 0.65 -12.07 -11.06
CA ILE A 200 1.64 -12.44 -10.03
C ILE A 200 2.59 -11.27 -9.74
N ALA A 201 3.04 -10.57 -10.78
CA ALA A 201 3.92 -9.42 -10.63
C ALA A 201 3.22 -8.23 -9.95
N ALA A 202 1.98 -7.92 -10.34
CA ALA A 202 1.20 -6.86 -9.73
C ALA A 202 0.91 -7.16 -8.25
N ALA A 203 0.53 -8.40 -7.92
CA ALA A 203 0.31 -8.85 -6.54
C ALA A 203 1.58 -8.77 -5.69
N ASP A 204 2.76 -9.12 -6.22
CA ASP A 204 4.04 -9.00 -5.50
C ASP A 204 4.37 -7.52 -5.18
N ILE A 205 4.26 -6.63 -6.17
CA ILE A 205 4.49 -5.19 -6.00
C ILE A 205 3.49 -4.62 -4.98
N ALA A 206 2.22 -4.99 -5.08
CA ALA A 206 1.19 -4.56 -4.15
C ALA A 206 1.50 -5.02 -2.72
N THR A 207 1.88 -6.29 -2.54
CA THR A 207 2.24 -6.86 -1.23
C THR A 207 3.38 -6.05 -0.60
N ARG A 208 4.46 -5.82 -1.33
CA ARG A 208 5.63 -5.06 -0.84
C ARG A 208 5.25 -3.61 -0.52
N GLY A 209 4.47 -2.96 -1.39
CA GLY A 209 3.99 -1.60 -1.17
C GLY A 209 3.12 -1.47 0.09
N ILE A 210 2.20 -2.42 0.31
CA ILE A 210 1.35 -2.48 1.49
C ILE A 210 2.19 -2.70 2.76
N ILE A 211 3.17 -3.60 2.75
CA ILE A 211 4.04 -3.85 3.92
C ILE A 211 4.89 -2.62 4.26
N ILE A 212 5.48 -1.96 3.25
CA ILE A 212 6.25 -0.72 3.43
C ILE A 212 5.36 0.36 4.05
N PHE A 213 4.16 0.55 3.51
CA PHE A 213 3.20 1.53 4.01
C PHE A 213 2.70 1.20 5.42
N GLY A 214 2.30 -0.05 5.67
CA GLY A 214 1.79 -0.52 6.95
C GLY A 214 2.82 -0.42 8.07
N SER A 215 4.06 -0.89 7.84
CA SER A 215 5.14 -0.79 8.82
C SER A 215 5.54 0.66 9.13
N THR A 216 5.53 1.53 8.11
CA THR A 216 5.75 2.97 8.29
C THR A 216 4.65 3.59 9.15
N ALA A 217 3.39 3.31 8.82
CA ALA A 217 2.24 3.84 9.54
C ALA A 217 2.19 3.32 10.98
N GLU A 218 2.57 2.07 11.21
CA GLU A 218 2.66 1.50 12.56
C GLU A 218 3.73 2.18 13.41
N ALA A 219 4.92 2.40 12.85
CA ALA A 219 5.98 3.14 13.54
C ALA A 219 5.50 4.53 13.98
N VAL A 220 4.85 5.27 13.08
CA VAL A 220 4.26 6.59 13.38
C VAL A 220 3.23 6.50 14.50
N LEU A 221 2.30 5.54 14.44
CA LEU A 221 1.25 5.39 15.46
C LEU A 221 1.75 4.99 16.84
N ARG A 222 2.87 4.27 16.88
CA ARG A 222 3.49 3.79 18.13
C ARG A 222 4.56 4.75 18.64
N GLY A 223 4.87 5.83 17.91
CA GLY A 223 5.97 6.74 18.25
C GLY A 223 7.34 6.08 18.16
N GLY A 224 7.47 5.04 17.33
CA GLY A 224 8.71 4.31 17.11
C GLY A 224 9.53 4.89 15.95
N PRO A 225 10.79 4.44 15.80
CA PRO A 225 11.60 4.81 14.64
C PRO A 225 10.99 4.29 13.35
N LEU A 226 11.10 5.07 12.28
CA LEU A 226 10.71 4.62 10.94
C LEU A 226 11.60 3.47 10.50
N PRO A 227 11.03 2.42 9.87
CA PRO A 227 11.82 1.27 9.44
C PRO A 227 12.72 1.68 8.27
N ASP A 228 13.98 1.24 8.33
CA ASP A 228 14.91 1.37 7.22
C ASP A 228 14.71 0.26 6.18
N ALA A 229 15.55 0.27 5.13
CA ALA A 229 15.45 -0.70 4.04
C ALA A 229 15.72 -2.14 4.50
N GLU A 230 16.62 -2.35 5.45
CA GLU A 230 16.92 -3.68 5.96
C GLU A 230 15.75 -4.23 6.76
N ARG A 231 15.16 -3.41 7.64
CA ARG A 231 13.98 -3.80 8.41
C ARG A 231 12.79 -4.07 7.52
N GLN A 232 12.57 -3.27 6.47
CA GLN A 232 11.48 -3.50 5.52
C GLN A 232 11.66 -4.79 4.71
N GLU A 233 12.87 -5.06 4.24
CA GLU A 233 13.17 -6.32 3.55
C GLU A 233 12.94 -7.53 4.47
N LYS A 234 13.36 -7.42 5.73
CA LYS A 234 13.11 -8.47 6.74
C LYS A 234 11.61 -8.70 6.94
N LEU A 235 10.82 -7.64 7.10
CA LEU A 235 9.36 -7.75 7.25
C LEU A 235 8.69 -8.39 6.04
N ILE A 236 9.13 -8.05 4.82
CA ILE A 236 8.63 -8.67 3.58
C ILE A 236 8.93 -10.17 3.57
N LYS A 237 10.16 -10.57 3.92
CA LYS A 237 10.54 -12.00 3.98
C LYS A 237 9.77 -12.77 5.06
N GLU A 238 9.64 -12.19 6.25
CA GLU A 238 8.87 -12.77 7.36
C GLU A 238 7.41 -12.96 6.95
N HIS A 239 6.80 -11.96 6.30
CA HIS A 239 5.44 -12.06 5.74
C HIS A 239 5.32 -13.22 4.75
N TYR A 240 6.25 -13.32 3.80
CA TYR A 240 6.20 -14.34 2.75
C TYR A 240 6.32 -15.73 3.35
N GLN A 241 7.21 -15.90 4.33
CA GLN A 241 7.39 -17.16 5.04
C GLN A 241 6.13 -17.54 5.82
N GLN A 242 5.55 -16.62 6.60
CA GLN A 242 4.32 -16.89 7.36
C GLN A 242 3.15 -17.27 6.46
N VAL A 243 3.04 -16.67 5.27
CA VAL A 243 1.98 -17.01 4.31
C VAL A 243 2.20 -18.41 3.74
N VAL A 244 3.44 -18.72 3.30
CA VAL A 244 3.80 -20.04 2.74
C VAL A 244 3.59 -21.16 3.77
N GLU A 245 3.96 -20.92 5.03
CA GLU A 245 3.84 -21.86 6.13
C GLU A 245 2.43 -21.89 6.76
N ARG A 246 1.48 -21.11 6.20
CA ARG A 246 0.10 -20.98 6.70
C ARG A 246 -0.01 -20.53 8.16
N MET A 247 0.99 -19.83 8.68
CA MET A 247 1.04 -19.32 10.05
C MET A 247 0.52 -17.88 10.18
N HIS A 248 0.29 -17.19 9.06
CA HIS A 248 -0.18 -15.81 9.09
C HIS A 248 -1.58 -15.71 9.74
N PRO A 249 -1.84 -14.75 10.65
CA PRO A 249 -3.13 -14.63 11.35
C PRO A 249 -4.36 -14.52 10.45
N TRP A 250 -4.16 -13.98 9.24
CA TRP A 250 -5.18 -13.94 8.19
C TRP A 250 -5.86 -15.31 7.96
N PHE A 251 -5.13 -16.42 7.97
CA PHE A 251 -5.70 -17.77 7.75
C PHE A 251 -6.63 -18.25 8.87
N THR A 252 -6.51 -17.66 10.07
CA THR A 252 -7.38 -17.97 11.22
C THR A 252 -8.57 -17.03 11.33
N ALA A 253 -8.58 -15.95 10.54
CA ALA A 253 -9.61 -14.93 10.53
C ALA A 253 -10.62 -15.07 9.37
N VAL A 254 -10.31 -15.93 8.39
CA VAL A 254 -11.16 -16.29 7.24
C VAL A 254 -11.97 -17.54 7.57
#